data_AF-A0A844FQJ8-F1
#
_entry.id   AF-A0A844FQJ8-F1
#
_cell.length_a   1.000
_cell.length_b   1.000
_cell.length_c   1.000
_cell.angle_alpha   90.00
_cell.angle_beta   90.00
_cell.angle_gamma   90.00
#
_symmetry.space_group_name_H-M   'P 1'
#
loop_
_entity.id
_entity.type
_entity.pdbx_description
1 polymer ?
#
loop_
_entity_poly.entity_id
_entity_poly.type
_entity_poly.pdbx_seq_one_letter_code
_entity_poly.pdbx_strand_id
1 'polypeptide(L)'
;MYHELALLIRLAIIFACVVAGYFAILTGNRFFRLVVTVVYGCALFYYVFAARLLTAAIYFNQHPIRLASGPEVLEDPMFWKWGINKVFASYSYSGRYGFLLNVMLFIPLGYILPSWTKWLHSIMITTFIGFCLSFFIEHFQRWTGVGVYDVKDMIANTTGCFLGAVAIMPTLWMKDHKARVKRQARLKAEAEARGEAEAARLDRISRQLANPELTTKTEKIKLSRKAYRELQNSAPNDLPEKKTDEQKQDE
;
A
#
# COMPACT_ATOMS: atom_id res chain seq x y z
N MET A 1 3.12 -37.53 -16.22
CA MET A 1 4.39 -36.76 -16.12
C MET A 1 4.21 -35.27 -16.47
N TYR A 2 3.59 -34.93 -17.60
CA TYR A 2 3.39 -33.51 -18.01
C TYR A 2 2.53 -32.65 -17.06
N HIS A 3 1.51 -33.24 -16.41
CA HIS A 3 0.62 -32.51 -15.50
C HIS A 3 1.29 -32.08 -14.19
N GLU A 4 2.06 -32.97 -13.56
CA GLU A 4 2.83 -32.66 -12.35
C GLU A 4 3.93 -31.63 -12.64
N LEU A 5 4.58 -31.73 -13.80
CA LEU A 5 5.56 -30.75 -14.24
C LEU A 5 4.93 -29.36 -14.43
N ALA A 6 3.76 -29.27 -15.06
CA ALA A 6 3.05 -28.00 -15.26
C ALA A 6 2.57 -27.36 -13.94
N LEU A 7 2.24 -28.16 -12.93
CA LEU A 7 1.92 -27.69 -11.59
C LEU A 7 3.18 -27.13 -10.89
N LEU A 8 4.28 -27.88 -10.94
CA LEU A 8 5.57 -27.48 -10.35
C LEU A 8 6.10 -26.19 -10.95
N ILE A 9 6.04 -26.03 -12.28
CA ILE A 9 6.46 -24.80 -12.97
C ILE A 9 5.67 -23.60 -12.43
N ARG A 10 4.36 -23.73 -12.23
CA ARG A 10 3.55 -22.63 -11.68
C ARG A 10 3.88 -22.31 -10.23
N LEU A 11 4.06 -23.32 -9.39
CA LEU A 11 4.52 -23.12 -8.02
C LEU A 11 5.87 -22.42 -7.99
N ALA A 12 6.79 -22.80 -8.88
CA ALA A 12 8.09 -22.14 -9.01
C ALA A 12 7.97 -20.68 -9.48
N ILE A 13 7.09 -20.38 -10.43
CA ILE A 13 6.82 -19.01 -10.88
C ILE A 13 6.22 -18.17 -9.74
N ILE A 14 5.19 -18.68 -9.06
CA ILE A 14 4.56 -17.98 -7.92
C ILE A 14 5.60 -17.74 -6.82
N PHE A 15 6.39 -18.75 -6.49
CA PHE A 15 7.47 -18.64 -5.51
C PHE A 15 8.52 -17.60 -5.94
N ALA A 16 8.94 -17.60 -7.20
CA ALA A 16 9.88 -16.61 -7.73
C ALA A 16 9.30 -15.18 -7.64
N CYS A 17 8.01 -15.00 -7.93
CA CYS A 17 7.32 -13.72 -7.75
C CYS A 17 7.27 -13.29 -6.28
N VAL A 18 7.00 -14.23 -5.35
CA VAL A 18 7.04 -14.00 -3.89
C VAL A 18 8.41 -13.48 -3.46
N VAL A 19 9.46 -14.20 -3.85
CA VAL A 19 10.84 -13.89 -3.49
C VAL A 19 11.29 -12.56 -4.11
N ALA A 20 11.03 -12.35 -5.40
CA ALA A 20 11.37 -11.10 -6.08
C ALA A 20 10.66 -9.89 -5.47
N GLY A 21 9.38 -10.03 -5.11
CA GLY A 21 8.62 -8.99 -4.44
C GLY A 21 9.16 -8.66 -3.05
N TYR A 22 9.54 -9.68 -2.28
CA TYR A 22 10.19 -9.48 -0.99
C TYR A 22 11.50 -8.70 -1.13
N PHE A 23 12.38 -9.09 -2.06
CA PHE A 23 13.63 -8.36 -2.33
C PHE A 23 13.39 -6.93 -2.84
N ALA A 24 12.36 -6.70 -3.65
CA ALA A 24 12.01 -5.36 -4.11
C ALA A 24 11.64 -4.42 -2.95
N ILE A 25 10.97 -4.95 -1.93
CA ILE A 25 10.63 -4.18 -0.73
C ILE A 25 11.86 -3.93 0.14
N LEU A 26 12.78 -4.91 0.23
CA LEU A 26 14.02 -4.75 1.00
C LEU A 26 14.92 -3.66 0.43
N THR A 27 15.16 -3.68 -0.89
CA THR A 27 16.03 -2.72 -1.59
C THR A 27 15.54 -1.27 -1.53
N GLY A 28 14.24 -1.04 -1.29
CA GLY A 28 13.65 0.29 -1.23
C GLY A 28 13.54 1.00 -2.60
N ASN A 29 13.93 0.32 -3.68
CA ASN A 29 13.87 0.85 -5.04
C ASN A 29 12.41 0.88 -5.53
N ARG A 30 11.87 2.09 -5.71
CA ARG A 30 10.47 2.29 -6.13
C ARG A 30 10.17 1.73 -7.52
N PHE A 31 11.12 1.87 -8.45
CA PHE A 31 10.95 1.36 -9.81
C PHE A 31 10.92 -0.17 -9.83
N PHE A 32 11.86 -0.81 -9.13
CA PHE A 32 11.88 -2.27 -9.05
C PHE A 32 10.60 -2.84 -8.40
N ARG A 33 10.12 -2.21 -7.33
CA ARG A 33 8.84 -2.57 -6.71
C ARG A 33 7.64 -2.36 -7.65
N LEU A 34 7.64 -1.30 -8.47
CA LEU A 34 6.63 -1.09 -9.50
C LEU A 34 6.63 -2.23 -10.51
N VAL A 35 7.79 -2.56 -11.06
CA VAL A 35 7.95 -3.65 -12.05
C VAL A 35 7.40 -4.96 -11.48
N VAL A 36 7.79 -5.34 -10.25
CA VAL A 36 7.27 -6.57 -9.62
C VAL A 36 5.76 -6.50 -9.41
N THR A 37 5.22 -5.35 -8.99
CA THR A 37 3.77 -5.16 -8.80
C THR A 37 3.00 -5.32 -10.10
N VAL A 38 3.51 -4.77 -11.21
CA VAL A 38 2.90 -4.89 -12.55
C VAL A 38 2.97 -6.34 -13.04
N VAL A 39 4.13 -6.98 -12.96
CA VAL A 39 4.30 -8.39 -13.35
C VAL A 39 3.34 -9.30 -12.56
N TYR A 40 3.27 -9.10 -11.24
CA TYR A 40 2.33 -9.81 -10.39
C TYR A 40 0.87 -9.52 -10.77
N GLY A 41 0.51 -8.25 -11.00
CA GLY A 41 -0.84 -7.87 -11.41
C GLY A 41 -1.26 -8.50 -12.73
N CYS A 42 -0.36 -8.58 -13.72
CA CYS A 42 -0.59 -9.28 -14.98
C CYS A 42 -0.78 -10.80 -14.76
N ALA A 43 0.04 -11.42 -13.92
CA ALA A 43 -0.10 -12.84 -13.59
C ALA A 43 -1.43 -13.11 -12.86
N LEU A 44 -1.79 -12.29 -11.88
CA LEU A 44 -3.05 -12.38 -11.15
C LEU A 44 -4.24 -12.25 -12.12
N PHE A 45 -4.24 -11.24 -12.98
CA PHE A 45 -5.28 -11.06 -13.99
C PHE A 45 -5.38 -12.25 -14.94
N TYR A 46 -4.25 -12.81 -15.36
CA TYR A 46 -4.23 -13.99 -16.21
C TYR A 46 -4.90 -15.19 -15.52
N TYR A 47 -4.48 -15.53 -14.31
CA TYR A 47 -5.00 -16.70 -13.59
C TYR A 47 -6.47 -16.54 -13.20
N VAL A 48 -6.89 -15.33 -12.85
CA VAL A 48 -8.25 -15.05 -12.40
C VAL A 48 -9.24 -14.90 -13.57
N PHE A 49 -8.87 -14.20 -14.64
CA PHE A 49 -9.81 -13.84 -15.72
C PHE A 49 -9.41 -14.42 -17.07
N ALA A 50 -8.21 -14.10 -17.58
CA ALA A 50 -7.84 -14.43 -18.96
C ALA A 50 -7.86 -15.95 -19.22
N ALA A 51 -7.45 -16.74 -18.22
CA ALA A 51 -7.54 -18.19 -18.23
C ALA A 51 -8.97 -18.72 -18.44
N ARG A 52 -9.96 -18.06 -17.82
CA ARG A 52 -11.36 -18.45 -17.91
C ARG A 52 -11.93 -18.12 -19.29
N LEU A 53 -11.58 -16.95 -19.82
CA LEU A 53 -11.92 -16.55 -21.20
C LEU A 53 -11.29 -17.48 -22.23
N LEU A 54 -10.02 -17.83 -22.05
CA LEU A 54 -9.30 -18.76 -22.92
C LEU A 54 -9.94 -20.16 -22.90
N THR A 55 -10.38 -20.61 -21.72
CA THR A 55 -11.12 -21.87 -21.57
C THR A 55 -12.39 -21.88 -22.41
N ALA A 56 -13.21 -20.84 -22.31
CA ALA A 56 -14.43 -20.71 -23.10
C ALA A 56 -14.12 -20.66 -24.61
N ALA A 57 -13.13 -19.86 -25.01
CA ALA A 57 -12.73 -19.75 -26.42
C ALA A 57 -12.28 -21.10 -27.01
N ILE A 58 -11.44 -21.84 -26.29
CA ILE A 58 -10.96 -23.17 -26.73
C ILE A 58 -12.13 -24.15 -26.83
N TYR A 59 -13.05 -24.15 -25.86
CA TYR A 59 -14.20 -25.05 -25.87
C TYR A 59 -15.11 -24.81 -27.08
N PHE A 60 -15.50 -23.56 -27.32
CA PHE A 60 -16.39 -23.22 -28.43
C PHE A 60 -15.74 -23.43 -29.80
N ASN A 61 -14.42 -23.26 -29.90
CA ASN A 61 -13.68 -23.60 -31.12
C ASN A 61 -13.66 -25.13 -31.39
N GLN A 62 -13.61 -25.96 -30.34
CA GLN A 62 -13.63 -27.43 -30.46
C GLN A 62 -15.04 -28.02 -30.60
N HIS A 63 -16.06 -27.33 -30.09
CA HIS A 63 -17.44 -27.78 -30.09
C HIS A 63 -18.37 -26.73 -30.72
N PRO A 64 -18.22 -26.41 -32.01
CA PRO A 64 -18.98 -25.33 -32.67
C PRO A 64 -20.50 -25.58 -32.67
N ILE A 65 -20.95 -26.84 -32.66
CA ILE A 65 -22.38 -27.18 -32.59
C ILE A 65 -22.97 -26.82 -31.20
N ARG A 66 -22.15 -26.77 -30.15
CA ARG A 66 -22.56 -26.38 -28.79
C ARG A 66 -22.55 -24.86 -28.57
N LEU A 67 -22.26 -24.05 -29.59
CA LEU A 67 -22.52 -22.60 -29.52
C LEU A 67 -24.01 -22.33 -29.27
N ALA A 68 -24.88 -23.20 -29.77
CA ALA A 68 -26.34 -23.10 -29.63
C ALA A 68 -26.85 -23.37 -28.20
N SER A 69 -26.12 -24.12 -27.36
CA SER A 69 -26.43 -24.26 -25.93
C SER A 69 -26.11 -23.00 -25.11
N GLY A 70 -25.51 -21.97 -25.74
CA GLY A 70 -25.43 -20.63 -25.17
C GLY A 70 -24.70 -20.55 -23.81
N PRO A 71 -25.11 -19.62 -22.93
CA PRO A 71 -24.50 -19.38 -21.62
C PRO A 71 -24.63 -20.55 -20.63
N GLU A 72 -25.57 -21.48 -20.84
CA GLU A 72 -25.85 -22.57 -19.88
C GLU A 72 -24.63 -23.46 -19.62
N VAL A 73 -23.81 -23.69 -20.65
CA VAL A 73 -22.57 -24.48 -20.51
C VAL A 73 -21.56 -23.77 -19.60
N LEU A 74 -21.55 -22.44 -19.58
CA LEU A 74 -20.64 -21.66 -18.74
C LEU A 74 -21.08 -21.66 -17.27
N GLU A 75 -22.30 -22.08 -16.97
CA GLU A 75 -22.75 -22.26 -15.58
C GLU A 75 -22.39 -23.65 -15.03
N ASP A 76 -22.06 -24.62 -15.90
CA ASP A 76 -21.76 -26.00 -15.51
C ASP A 76 -20.37 -26.11 -14.86
N PRO A 77 -20.27 -26.54 -13.58
CA PRO A 77 -18.99 -26.80 -12.93
C PRO A 77 -18.13 -27.85 -13.65
N MET A 78 -18.73 -28.81 -14.36
CA MET A 78 -18.00 -29.82 -15.12
C MET A 78 -17.31 -29.24 -16.35
N PHE A 79 -17.89 -28.20 -16.97
CA PHE A 79 -17.24 -27.45 -18.05
C PHE A 79 -15.97 -26.76 -17.53
N TRP A 80 -16.04 -26.08 -16.39
CA TRP A 80 -14.88 -25.42 -15.80
C TRP A 80 -13.80 -26.42 -15.37
N LYS A 81 -14.21 -27.58 -14.85
CA LYS A 81 -13.30 -28.68 -14.53
C LYS A 81 -12.58 -29.23 -15.77
N TRP A 82 -13.30 -29.42 -16.87
CA TRP A 82 -12.71 -29.78 -18.17
C TRP A 82 -11.71 -28.73 -18.64
N GLY A 83 -12.10 -27.46 -18.52
CA GLY A 83 -11.29 -26.32 -18.90
C GLY A 83 -9.98 -26.25 -18.15
N ILE A 84 -10.02 -26.46 -16.84
CA ILE A 84 -8.81 -26.50 -16.02
C ILE A 84 -7.89 -27.66 -16.43
N ASN A 85 -8.44 -28.83 -16.73
CA ASN A 85 -7.62 -29.94 -17.22
C ASN A 85 -6.98 -29.65 -18.57
N LYS A 86 -7.64 -28.88 -19.44
CA LYS A 86 -7.17 -28.54 -20.78
C LYS A 86 -6.22 -27.35 -20.82
N VAL A 87 -6.66 -26.20 -20.33
CA VAL A 87 -5.92 -24.92 -20.36
C VAL A 87 -4.76 -24.93 -19.39
N PHE A 88 -4.96 -25.51 -18.22
CA PHE A 88 -3.95 -25.55 -17.18
C PHE A 88 -3.22 -26.88 -17.08
N ALA A 89 -3.57 -27.90 -17.87
CA ALA A 89 -2.97 -29.23 -17.76
C ALA A 89 -2.93 -29.72 -16.29
N SER A 90 -4.03 -29.58 -15.54
CA SER A 90 -4.06 -29.91 -14.11
C SER A 90 -5.24 -30.80 -13.72
N TYR A 91 -5.05 -32.11 -13.79
CA TYR A 91 -6.02 -33.10 -13.27
C TYR A 91 -6.29 -32.97 -11.77
N SER A 92 -5.34 -32.42 -11.00
CA SER A 92 -5.41 -32.32 -9.54
C SER A 92 -5.90 -30.96 -9.02
N TYR A 93 -6.33 -30.03 -9.88
CA TYR A 93 -6.72 -28.68 -9.45
C TYR A 93 -8.00 -28.66 -8.59
N SER A 94 -8.76 -29.75 -8.55
CA SER A 94 -9.98 -29.82 -7.73
C SER A 94 -9.69 -30.07 -6.25
N GLY A 95 -10.43 -29.40 -5.37
CA GLY A 95 -10.37 -29.61 -3.93
C GLY A 95 -9.18 -28.90 -3.29
N ARG A 96 -8.37 -29.63 -2.51
CA ARG A 96 -7.30 -29.06 -1.66
C ARG A 96 -6.20 -28.31 -2.42
N TYR A 97 -5.85 -28.75 -3.62
CA TYR A 97 -4.75 -28.14 -4.38
C TYR A 97 -5.17 -26.80 -5.00
N GLY A 98 -6.40 -26.70 -5.52
CA GLY A 98 -6.95 -25.42 -6.01
C GLY A 98 -7.00 -24.39 -4.89
N PHE A 99 -7.47 -24.79 -3.71
CA PHE A 99 -7.46 -23.94 -2.52
C PHE A 99 -6.04 -23.43 -2.18
N LEU A 100 -5.05 -24.32 -2.12
CA LEU A 100 -3.67 -23.93 -1.83
C LEU A 100 -3.07 -23.00 -2.89
N LEU A 101 -3.36 -23.23 -4.16
CA LEU A 101 -2.88 -22.36 -5.24
C LEU A 101 -3.49 -20.96 -5.17
N ASN A 102 -4.77 -20.86 -4.82
CA ASN A 102 -5.45 -19.58 -4.59
C ASN A 102 -4.87 -18.84 -3.38
N VAL A 103 -4.60 -19.55 -2.27
CA VAL A 103 -3.85 -19.00 -1.13
C VAL A 103 -2.49 -18.47 -1.60
N MET A 104 -1.69 -19.29 -2.30
CA MET A 104 -0.35 -18.90 -2.75
C MET A 104 -0.36 -17.72 -3.72
N LEU A 105 -1.37 -17.65 -4.60
CA LEU A 105 -1.54 -16.56 -5.56
C LEU A 105 -1.78 -15.22 -4.86
N PHE A 106 -2.46 -15.22 -3.70
CA PHE A 106 -2.77 -14.00 -2.94
C PHE A 106 -1.75 -13.63 -1.86
N ILE A 107 -0.78 -14.50 -1.52
CA ILE A 107 0.33 -14.14 -0.62
C ILE A 107 1.08 -12.90 -1.12
N PRO A 108 1.46 -12.80 -2.42
CA PRO A 108 2.03 -11.58 -2.98
C PRO A 108 1.21 -10.32 -2.79
N LEU A 109 -0.11 -10.41 -2.97
CA LEU A 109 -1.00 -9.27 -2.72
C LEU A 109 -0.83 -8.76 -1.30
N GLY A 110 -0.86 -9.68 -0.33
CA GLY A 110 -0.79 -9.40 1.10
C GLY A 110 0.45 -8.65 1.54
N TYR A 111 1.59 -8.84 0.87
CA TYR A 111 2.79 -8.07 1.21
C TYR A 111 3.06 -6.87 0.29
N ILE A 112 2.61 -6.89 -0.97
CA ILE A 112 2.82 -5.78 -1.90
C ILE A 112 1.99 -4.58 -1.47
N LEU A 113 0.71 -4.77 -1.14
CA LEU A 113 -0.20 -3.69 -0.72
C LEU A 113 0.39 -2.79 0.38
N PRO A 114 0.75 -3.33 1.56
CA PRO A 114 1.27 -2.51 2.65
C PRO A 114 2.61 -1.87 2.32
N SER A 115 3.35 -2.38 1.35
CA SER A 115 4.67 -1.82 0.98
C SER A 115 4.61 -0.49 0.21
N TRP A 116 3.43 -0.11 -0.31
CA TRP A 116 3.24 1.11 -1.10
C TRP A 116 2.86 2.33 -0.27
N THR A 117 2.09 2.14 0.81
CA THR A 117 1.63 3.24 1.66
C THR A 117 1.53 2.83 3.12
N LYS A 118 1.88 3.77 4.00
CA LYS A 118 1.84 3.55 5.46
C LYS A 118 0.43 3.38 6.00
N TRP A 119 -0.58 3.90 5.31
CA TRP A 119 -1.99 3.68 5.67
C TRP A 119 -2.36 2.19 5.65
N LEU A 120 -1.69 1.41 4.80
CA LEU A 120 -1.88 -0.03 4.68
C LEU A 120 -1.00 -0.82 5.66
N HIS A 121 -0.20 -0.21 6.55
CA HIS A 121 0.61 -0.91 7.57
C HIS A 121 -0.25 -1.51 8.71
N SER A 122 -1.38 -2.11 8.36
CA SER A 122 -2.27 -2.87 9.23
C SER A 122 -2.61 -4.20 8.56
N ILE A 123 -2.42 -5.29 9.31
CA ILE A 123 -2.77 -6.64 8.86
C ILE A 123 -4.27 -6.72 8.55
N MET A 124 -5.11 -6.10 9.40
CA MET A 124 -6.56 -6.10 9.22
C MET A 124 -6.98 -5.35 7.95
N ILE A 125 -6.46 -4.13 7.72
CA ILE A 125 -6.82 -3.34 6.53
C ILE A 125 -6.38 -4.06 5.27
N THR A 126 -5.15 -4.58 5.23
CA THR A 126 -4.63 -5.32 4.08
C THR A 126 -5.46 -6.58 3.80
N THR A 127 -5.78 -7.34 4.84
CA THR A 127 -6.63 -8.54 4.72
C THR A 127 -8.03 -8.20 4.23
N PHE A 128 -8.63 -7.12 4.75
CA PHE A 128 -9.95 -6.65 4.34
C PHE A 128 -9.98 -6.23 2.86
N ILE A 129 -8.94 -5.54 2.37
CA ILE A 129 -8.82 -5.23 0.94
C ILE A 129 -8.67 -6.51 0.11
N GLY A 130 -7.89 -7.49 0.59
CA GLY A 130 -7.79 -8.81 -0.04
C GLY A 130 -9.15 -9.51 -0.13
N PHE A 131 -9.93 -9.46 0.94
CA PHE A 131 -11.31 -9.97 0.98
C PHE A 131 -12.20 -9.23 -0.03
N CYS A 132 -12.22 -7.89 -0.03
CA CYS A 132 -13.03 -7.10 -0.97
C CYS A 132 -12.65 -7.37 -2.42
N LEU A 133 -11.35 -7.50 -2.72
CA LEU A 133 -10.88 -7.86 -4.06
C LEU A 133 -11.35 -9.26 -4.44
N SER A 134 -11.25 -10.23 -3.53
CA SER A 134 -11.71 -11.59 -3.82
C SER A 134 -13.22 -11.66 -3.98
N PHE A 135 -13.98 -10.94 -3.16
CA PHE A 135 -15.42 -10.81 -3.29
C PHE A 135 -15.81 -10.20 -4.64
N PHE A 136 -15.12 -9.14 -5.05
CA PHE A 136 -15.30 -8.53 -6.37
C PHE A 136 -15.00 -9.51 -7.50
N ILE A 137 -13.91 -10.27 -7.40
CA ILE A 137 -13.55 -11.29 -8.40
C ILE A 137 -14.68 -12.32 -8.56
N GLU A 138 -15.16 -12.91 -7.47
CA GLU A 138 -16.23 -13.91 -7.50
C GLU A 138 -17.53 -13.34 -8.09
N HIS A 139 -17.92 -12.12 -7.67
CA HIS A 139 -19.12 -11.46 -8.19
C HIS A 139 -18.99 -11.11 -9.67
N PHE A 140 -17.82 -10.60 -10.08
CA PHE A 140 -17.56 -10.26 -11.48
C PHE A 140 -17.59 -11.50 -12.37
N GLN A 141 -16.96 -12.59 -11.94
CA GLN A 141 -16.96 -13.85 -12.69
C GLN A 141 -18.37 -14.41 -12.84
N ARG A 142 -19.18 -14.37 -11.77
CA ARG A 142 -20.57 -14.82 -11.82
C ARG A 142 -21.42 -13.93 -12.73
N TRP A 143 -21.28 -12.60 -12.64
CA TRP A 143 -22.05 -11.66 -13.44
C TRP A 143 -21.73 -11.75 -14.94
N THR A 144 -20.46 -11.95 -15.28
CA THR A 144 -20.02 -12.09 -16.67
C THR A 144 -20.15 -13.52 -17.22
N GLY A 145 -20.55 -14.49 -16.39
CA GLY A 145 -20.66 -15.90 -16.78
C GLY A 145 -19.32 -16.57 -17.06
N VAL A 146 -18.19 -15.97 -16.67
CA VAL A 146 -16.83 -16.52 -16.92
C VAL A 146 -16.32 -17.35 -15.73
N GLY A 147 -17.22 -17.82 -14.88
CA GLY A 147 -16.89 -18.69 -13.76
C GLY A 147 -18.10 -19.06 -12.91
N VAL A 148 -17.90 -20.05 -12.04
CA VAL A 148 -18.84 -20.40 -10.99
C VAL A 148 -18.42 -19.67 -9.72
N TYR A 149 -19.40 -19.07 -9.03
CA TYR A 149 -19.18 -18.42 -7.74
C TYR A 149 -18.75 -19.46 -6.69
N ASP A 150 -17.54 -19.35 -6.14
CA ASP A 150 -17.03 -20.26 -5.12
C ASP A 150 -16.53 -19.51 -3.87
N VAL A 151 -17.28 -19.68 -2.78
CA VAL A 151 -16.92 -19.11 -1.46
C VAL A 151 -15.57 -19.65 -0.97
N LYS A 152 -15.18 -20.87 -1.36
CA LYS A 152 -13.88 -21.45 -0.98
C LYS A 152 -12.72 -20.68 -1.59
N ASP A 153 -12.88 -20.18 -2.81
CA ASP A 153 -11.87 -19.37 -3.49
C ASP A 153 -11.75 -18.01 -2.79
N MET A 154 -12.87 -17.43 -2.36
CA MET A 154 -12.87 -16.22 -1.53
C MET A 154 -12.13 -16.39 -0.20
N ILE A 155 -12.35 -17.53 0.49
CA ILE A 155 -11.64 -17.85 1.73
C ILE A 155 -10.14 -18.07 1.47
N ALA A 156 -9.79 -18.80 0.42
CA ALA A 156 -8.41 -19.09 0.05
C ALA A 156 -7.63 -17.80 -0.23
N ASN A 157 -8.17 -16.95 -1.09
CA ASN A 157 -7.57 -15.67 -1.48
C ASN A 157 -7.40 -14.73 -0.28
N THR A 158 -8.43 -14.64 0.58
CA THR A 158 -8.37 -13.84 1.82
C THR A 158 -7.30 -14.37 2.77
N THR A 159 -7.20 -15.69 2.91
CA THR A 159 -6.17 -16.36 3.73
C THR A 159 -4.77 -16.07 3.19
N GLY A 160 -4.58 -16.14 1.87
CA GLY A 160 -3.33 -15.79 1.21
C GLY A 160 -2.91 -14.35 1.51
N CYS A 161 -3.83 -13.40 1.34
CA CYS A 161 -3.57 -11.99 1.63
C CYS A 161 -3.20 -11.77 3.11
N PHE A 162 -3.91 -12.42 4.03
CA PHE A 162 -3.60 -12.38 5.46
C PHE A 162 -2.18 -12.90 5.75
N LEU A 163 -1.81 -14.06 5.22
CA LEU A 163 -0.47 -14.65 5.41
C LEU A 163 0.63 -13.75 4.86
N GLY A 164 0.41 -13.16 3.68
CA GLY A 164 1.34 -12.18 3.10
C GLY A 164 1.51 -10.94 3.97
N ALA A 165 0.42 -10.39 4.51
CA ALA A 165 0.46 -9.25 5.39
C ALA A 165 1.22 -9.55 6.69
N VAL A 166 0.92 -10.68 7.34
CA VAL A 166 1.63 -11.14 8.54
C VAL A 166 3.14 -11.27 8.28
N ALA A 167 3.53 -11.81 7.12
CA ALA A 167 4.93 -12.02 6.78
C ALA A 167 5.73 -10.71 6.62
N ILE A 168 5.15 -9.64 6.05
CA ILE A 168 5.88 -8.40 5.75
C ILE A 168 5.82 -7.34 6.84
N MET A 169 4.77 -7.34 7.66
CA MET A 169 4.51 -6.28 8.63
C MET A 169 5.67 -6.04 9.61
N PRO A 170 6.34 -7.07 10.17
CA PRO A 170 7.50 -6.84 11.03
C PRO A 170 8.58 -6.01 10.33
N THR A 171 8.85 -6.28 9.05
CA THR A 171 9.85 -5.56 8.25
C THR A 171 9.45 -4.09 8.05
N LEU A 172 8.17 -3.83 7.74
CA LEU A 172 7.68 -2.46 7.54
C LEU A 172 7.68 -1.67 8.84
N TRP A 173 7.24 -2.28 9.95
CA TRP A 173 7.25 -1.65 11.27
C TRP A 173 8.67 -1.35 11.76
N MET A 174 9.64 -2.25 11.53
CA MET A 174 11.05 -1.98 11.84
C MET A 174 11.59 -0.78 11.04
N LYS A 175 11.28 -0.70 9.74
CA LYS A 175 11.68 0.44 8.90
C LYS A 175 11.05 1.75 9.38
N ASP A 176 9.77 1.73 9.75
CA ASP A 176 9.07 2.89 10.30
C ASP A 176 9.64 3.34 11.64
N HIS A 177 9.93 2.40 12.55
CA HIS A 177 10.53 2.71 13.84
C HIS A 177 11.88 3.41 13.68
N LYS A 178 12.78 2.86 12.85
CA LYS A 178 14.09 3.48 12.55
C LYS A 178 13.94 4.87 11.94
N ALA A 179 12.98 5.06 11.03
CA ALA A 179 12.72 6.37 10.43
C ALA A 179 12.19 7.39 11.45
N ARG A 180 11.34 6.96 12.40
CA ARG A 180 10.82 7.82 13.48
C ARG A 180 11.94 8.26 14.43
N VAL A 181 12.80 7.34 14.86
CA VAL A 181 13.96 7.64 15.73
C VAL A 181 14.89 8.64 15.05
N LYS A 182 15.25 8.41 13.78
CA LYS A 182 16.11 9.34 13.01
C LYS A 182 15.46 10.72 12.85
N ARG A 183 14.15 10.79 12.62
CA ARG A 183 13.41 12.06 12.52
C ARG A 183 13.43 12.82 13.84
N GLN A 184 13.20 12.14 14.96
CA GLN A 184 13.24 12.77 16.29
C GLN A 184 14.65 13.28 16.62
N ALA A 185 15.70 12.52 16.31
CA ALA A 185 17.08 12.97 16.51
C ALA A 185 17.38 14.24 15.68
N ARG A 186 16.94 14.29 14.41
CA ARG A 186 17.11 15.46 13.55
C ARG A 186 16.36 16.69 14.09
N LEU A 187 15.12 16.53 14.55
CA LEU A 187 14.33 17.63 15.12
C LEU A 187 14.95 18.18 16.40
N LYS A 188 15.53 17.32 17.26
CA LYS A 188 16.27 17.75 18.45
C LYS A 188 17.52 18.56 18.08
N ALA A 189 18.33 18.07 17.13
CA ALA A 189 19.52 18.77 16.65
C ALA A 189 19.17 20.14 16.01
N GLU A 190 18.07 20.20 15.24
CA GLU A 190 17.59 21.47 14.66
C GLU A 190 17.09 22.46 15.72
N ALA A 191 16.49 21.97 16.82
CA ALA A 191 16.06 22.81 17.94
C ALA A 191 17.24 23.36 18.75
N GLU A 192 18.25 22.52 19.02
CA GLU A 192 19.48 22.90 19.71
C GLU A 192 20.26 23.96 18.92
N ALA A 193 20.47 23.74 17.61
CA ALA A 193 21.14 24.70 16.74
C ALA A 193 20.39 26.05 16.66
N ARG A 194 19.05 26.04 16.71
CA ARG A 194 18.26 27.29 16.79
C ARG A 194 18.46 28.01 18.11
N GLY A 195 18.48 27.28 19.23
CA GLY A 195 18.72 27.85 20.55
C GLY A 195 20.12 28.48 20.66
N GLU A 196 21.15 27.81 20.14
CA GLU A 196 22.52 28.34 20.09
C GLU A 196 22.61 29.59 19.21
N ALA A 197 21.96 29.59 18.04
CA ALA A 197 21.95 30.75 17.15
C ALA A 197 21.23 31.96 17.77
N GLU A 198 20.15 31.72 18.52
CA GLU A 198 19.42 32.76 19.25
C GLU A 198 20.24 33.31 20.41
N ALA A 199 20.90 32.45 21.19
CA ALA A 199 21.81 32.86 22.25
C ALA A 199 22.96 33.73 21.70
N ALA A 200 23.59 33.31 20.60
CA ALA A 200 24.65 34.08 19.93
C ALA A 200 24.14 35.42 19.37
N ARG A 201 22.87 35.50 18.93
CA ARG A 201 22.24 36.75 18.49
C ARG A 201 22.03 37.71 19.67
N LEU A 202 21.49 37.21 20.79
CA LEU A 202 21.24 38.01 21.99
C LEU A 202 22.55 38.54 22.59
N ASP A 203 23.59 37.72 22.63
CA ASP A 203 24.93 38.13 23.07
C ASP A 203 25.54 39.23 22.17
N ARG A 204 25.37 39.16 20.84
CA ARG A 204 25.78 40.27 19.96
C ARG A 204 25.03 41.58 20.25
N ILE A 205 23.71 41.50 20.48
CA ILE A 205 22.89 42.68 20.79
C ILE A 205 23.29 43.26 22.16
N SER A 206 23.51 42.43 23.18
CA SER A 206 23.91 42.90 24.50
C SER A 206 25.26 43.64 24.46
N ARG A 207 26.25 43.13 23.71
CA ARG A 207 27.54 43.81 23.51
C ARG A 207 27.39 45.15 22.77
N GLN A 208 26.50 45.23 21.77
CA GLN A 208 26.22 46.49 21.08
C GLN A 208 25.58 47.52 22.01
N LEU A 209 24.65 47.10 22.88
CA LEU A 209 24.02 47.97 23.87
C LEU A 209 24.99 48.41 24.98
N ALA A 210 25.96 47.57 25.35
CA ALA A 210 27.00 47.88 26.33
C ALA A 210 28.09 48.82 25.79
N ASN A 211 28.07 49.18 24.51
CA ASN A 211 29.04 50.11 23.93
C ASN A 211 28.76 51.55 24.39
N PRO A 212 29.67 52.19 25.15
CA PRO A 212 29.44 53.51 25.74
C PRO A 212 29.18 54.64 24.73
N GLU A 213 29.63 54.48 23.47
CA GLU A 213 29.36 55.44 22.38
C GLU A 213 27.91 55.46 21.88
N LEU A 214 27.13 54.38 22.07
CA LEU A 214 25.69 54.37 21.75
C LEU A 214 24.87 54.96 22.91
N THR A 215 25.25 54.70 24.16
CA THR A 215 24.53 55.20 25.34
C THR A 215 24.53 56.73 25.44
N THR A 216 25.60 57.40 25.02
CA THR A 216 25.66 58.88 24.99
C THR A 216 24.76 59.51 23.91
N LYS A 217 24.37 58.75 22.87
CA LYS A 217 23.47 59.24 21.82
C LYS A 217 21.99 58.98 22.10
N THR A 218 21.67 58.17 23.11
CA THR A 218 20.30 57.69 23.38
C THR A 218 19.63 58.39 24.57
N GLU A 219 20.27 59.39 25.17
CA GLU A 219 19.57 60.25 26.13
C GLU A 219 18.70 61.27 25.38
N LYS A 220 17.39 61.23 25.66
CA LYS A 220 16.29 62.09 25.17
C LYS A 220 15.52 61.62 23.93
N ILE A 221 14.91 60.44 24.00
CA ILE A 221 13.57 60.30 23.41
C ILE A 221 12.61 59.80 24.50
N LYS A 222 12.07 60.75 25.28
CA LYS A 222 10.86 60.48 26.08
C LYS A 222 9.69 60.45 25.10
N LEU A 223 9.28 59.25 24.69
CA LEU A 223 8.13 59.08 23.82
C LEU A 223 6.86 59.55 24.56
N SER A 224 6.16 60.53 23.99
CA SER A 224 4.87 61.00 24.51
C SER A 224 3.83 59.88 24.49
N ARG A 225 2.92 59.84 25.47
CA ARG A 225 1.81 58.86 25.55
C ARG A 225 0.99 58.76 24.24
N LYS A 226 0.96 59.82 23.44
CA LYS A 226 0.26 59.86 22.16
C LYS A 226 1.00 59.05 21.07
N ALA A 227 2.33 59.20 21.00
CA ALA A 227 3.18 58.46 20.08
C ALA A 227 3.24 56.96 20.41
N TYR A 228 3.16 56.60 21.70
CA TYR A 228 3.05 55.20 22.11
C TYR A 228 1.74 54.55 21.64
N ARG A 229 0.61 55.28 21.71
CA ARG A 229 -0.70 54.80 21.24
C ARG A 229 -0.78 54.67 19.72
N GLU A 230 -0.14 55.56 18.96
CA GLU A 230 -0.08 55.47 17.50
C GLU A 230 0.77 54.29 17.03
N LEU A 231 1.88 53.98 17.71
CA LEU A 231 2.68 52.77 17.46
C LEU A 231 1.91 51.48 17.78
N GLN A 232 1.12 51.49 18.86
CA GLN A 232 0.32 50.32 19.25
C GLN A 232 -0.84 50.05 18.29
N ASN A 233 -1.40 51.11 17.67
CA ASN A 233 -2.47 51.00 16.66
C ASN A 233 -1.93 50.76 15.23
N SER A 234 -0.63 50.91 14.99
CA SER A 234 0.04 50.66 13.69
C SER A 234 0.85 49.38 13.67
N ALA A 235 1.02 48.70 14.80
CA ALA A 235 1.53 47.33 14.83
C ALA A 235 0.54 46.41 14.11
N PRO A 236 0.98 45.62 13.10
CA PRO A 236 0.12 44.62 12.49
C PRO A 236 -0.40 43.68 13.56
N ASN A 237 -1.69 43.37 13.52
CA ASN A 237 -2.37 42.49 14.48
C ASN A 237 -1.96 41.01 14.31
N ASP A 238 -0.72 40.75 13.89
CA ASP A 238 -0.13 39.44 13.65
C ASP A 238 0.60 38.96 14.91
N LEU A 239 -0.11 38.95 16.04
CA LEU A 239 0.17 37.87 16.99
C LEU A 239 -0.38 36.61 16.33
N PRO A 240 0.41 35.52 16.20
CA PRO A 240 -0.13 34.28 15.70
C PRO A 240 -1.27 33.89 16.64
N GLU A 241 -2.49 33.92 16.10
CA GLU A 241 -3.65 33.34 16.76
C GLU A 241 -3.23 31.94 17.19
N LYS A 242 -3.15 31.72 18.49
CA LYS A 242 -2.90 30.41 19.06
C LYS A 242 -4.11 29.58 18.65
N LYS A 243 -4.01 28.88 17.52
CA LYS A 243 -4.99 27.87 17.13
C LYS A 243 -5.01 26.85 18.26
N THR A 244 -6.00 26.99 19.13
CA THR A 244 -6.43 25.94 20.03
C THR A 244 -6.92 24.82 19.12
N ASP A 245 -6.07 23.83 18.87
CA ASP A 245 -6.49 22.54 18.32
C ASP A 245 -7.26 21.80 19.43
N GLU A 246 -8.45 22.31 19.75
CA GLU A 246 -9.50 21.55 20.38
C GLU A 246 -10.64 21.44 19.37
N GLN A 247 -11.11 20.21 19.18
CA GLN A 247 -12.27 19.78 18.38
C GLN A 247 -12.01 19.56 16.89
N LYS A 248 -11.66 18.31 16.57
CA LYS A 248 -12.45 17.44 15.70
C LYS A 248 -12.17 15.97 16.03
N GLN A 249 -12.82 15.51 17.10
CA GLN A 249 -13.47 14.21 17.09
C GLN A 249 -14.71 14.32 16.17
N ASP A 250 -15.08 13.18 15.60
CA ASP A 250 -16.32 12.91 14.86
C ASP A 250 -16.33 13.32 13.37
N GLU A 251 -15.85 12.39 12.52
CA GLU A 251 -16.63 11.72 11.46
C GLU A 251 -15.80 10.60 10.80
#